data_AF-A0A7S6RCY0-F1
#
_entry.id   AF-A0A7S6RCY0-F1
#
_cell.length_a   1.000
_cell.length_b   1.000
_cell.length_c   1.000
_cell.angle_alpha   90.00
_cell.angle_beta   90.00
_cell.angle_gamma   90.00
#
_symmetry.space_group_name_H-M   'P 1'
#
loop_
_entity.id
_entity.type
_entity.pdbx_description
1 polymer ?
#
loop_
_entity_poly.entity_id
_entity_poly.type
_entity_poly.pdbx_seq_one_letter_code
_entity_poly.pdbx_strand_id
1 'polypeptide(L)'
;MKEQEFQDALLNYLHTLQPASVFVTGLNLRYEIGKYHTGKTFGMPDTKLDIVEFDEQQNFHLYELKLIDSMEIWTGKFFGQIMLYDYLFSTEPWNELFGRFITRINTDVNSVRGEWEKLTGHLAFDYGQGEVADDNDPRAYFTSWNLVVCGGQGYELAAGFNPVIWSFLNFGEQYFTASTPHFDIYHFYKDNDHFVLKGLEETSLYQTNGLTEYARQQFNKDFPEFFKEE
;
A
#
# COMPACT_ATOMS: atom_id res chain seq x y z
N MET A 1 -7.91 14.53 -9.02
CA MET A 1 -6.98 13.56 -9.61
C MET A 1 -7.63 12.19 -9.56
N LYS A 2 -7.36 11.34 -10.54
CA LYS A 2 -7.81 9.93 -10.54
C LYS A 2 -6.82 9.07 -9.73
N GLU A 3 -7.24 7.87 -9.35
CA GLU A 3 -6.41 6.92 -8.59
C GLU A 3 -5.07 6.63 -9.28
N GLN A 4 -5.07 6.40 -10.60
CA GLN A 4 -3.83 6.19 -11.37
C GLN A 4 -2.88 7.40 -11.29
N GLU A 5 -3.41 8.63 -11.31
CA GLU A 5 -2.58 9.83 -11.21
C GLU A 5 -1.94 9.96 -9.83
N PHE A 6 -2.63 9.50 -8.77
CA PHE A 6 -2.05 9.40 -7.43
C PHE A 6 -1.03 8.28 -7.32
N GLN A 7 -1.27 7.12 -7.94
CA GLN A 7 -0.31 6.03 -7.97
C GLN A 7 1.01 6.46 -8.62
N ASP A 8 0.94 7.14 -9.77
CA ASP A 8 2.12 7.65 -10.47
C ASP A 8 2.86 8.71 -9.63
N ALA A 9 2.12 9.60 -8.95
CA ALA A 9 2.69 10.61 -8.06
C ALA A 9 3.36 9.98 -6.82
N LEU A 10 2.69 9.00 -6.20
CA LEU A 10 3.21 8.28 -5.04
C LEU A 10 4.45 7.48 -5.40
N LEU A 11 4.45 6.79 -6.54
CA LEU A 11 5.59 6.02 -7.02
C LEU A 11 6.85 6.90 -7.15
N ASN A 12 6.70 8.10 -7.72
CA ASN A 12 7.82 9.04 -7.82
C ASN A 12 8.23 9.61 -6.45
N TYR A 13 7.26 9.86 -5.56
CA TYR A 13 7.50 10.34 -4.20
C TYR A 13 8.30 9.31 -3.38
N LEU A 14 7.83 8.06 -3.33
CA LEU A 14 8.48 6.95 -2.63
C LEU A 14 9.90 6.72 -3.16
N HIS A 15 10.09 6.66 -4.48
CA HIS A 15 11.43 6.48 -5.05
C HIS A 15 12.39 7.63 -4.73
N THR A 16 11.88 8.86 -4.54
CA THR A 16 12.71 9.99 -4.10
C THR A 16 13.15 9.82 -2.65
N LEU A 17 12.28 9.30 -1.78
CA LEU A 17 12.59 9.05 -0.37
C LEU A 17 13.48 7.83 -0.17
N GLN A 18 13.24 6.77 -0.94
CA GLN A 18 13.90 5.47 -0.85
C GLN A 18 14.50 5.12 -2.22
N PRO A 19 15.59 5.80 -2.64
CA PRO A 19 16.18 5.60 -3.97
C PRO A 19 16.83 4.22 -4.13
N ALA A 20 17.12 3.53 -3.03
CA ALA A 20 17.70 2.18 -3.04
C ALA A 20 16.65 1.08 -3.29
N SER A 21 15.38 1.33 -2.97
CA SER A 21 14.27 0.41 -3.16
C SER A 21 13.86 0.29 -4.62
N VAL A 22 13.26 -0.84 -4.96
CA VAL A 22 12.60 -1.09 -6.26
C VAL A 22 11.10 -1.07 -6.05
N PHE A 23 10.38 -0.28 -6.83
CA PHE A 23 8.92 -0.21 -6.78
C PHE A 23 8.32 -0.71 -8.08
N VAL A 24 7.33 -1.59 -8.02
CA VAL A 24 6.63 -2.15 -9.18
C VAL A 24 5.13 -1.96 -9.01
N THR A 25 4.47 -1.31 -9.97
CA THR A 25 3.03 -1.09 -9.93
C THR A 25 2.26 -2.14 -10.70
N GLY A 26 1.01 -2.38 -10.33
CA GLY A 26 0.07 -3.13 -11.16
C GLY A 26 0.44 -4.59 -11.37
N LEU A 27 1.07 -5.23 -10.38
CA LEU A 27 1.44 -6.64 -10.44
C LEU A 27 0.18 -7.51 -10.33
N ASN A 28 -0.04 -8.40 -11.30
CA ASN A 28 -1.22 -9.28 -11.30
C ASN A 28 -0.95 -10.57 -10.51
N LEU A 29 -1.70 -10.79 -9.42
CA LEU A 29 -1.68 -12.02 -8.62
C LEU A 29 -2.92 -12.87 -8.92
N ARG A 30 -2.93 -13.66 -9.97
CA ARG A 30 -4.15 -14.40 -10.34
C ARG A 30 -4.44 -15.54 -9.38
N TYR A 31 -5.61 -15.52 -8.75
CA TYR A 31 -6.13 -16.71 -8.09
C TYR A 31 -6.68 -17.69 -9.12
N GLU A 32 -6.03 -18.84 -9.27
CA GLU A 32 -6.42 -19.88 -10.21
C GLU A 32 -7.02 -21.09 -9.47
N ILE A 33 -8.35 -21.13 -9.37
CA ILE A 33 -9.07 -22.34 -8.93
C ILE A 33 -8.81 -23.41 -9.99
N GLY A 34 -8.15 -24.51 -9.62
CA GLY A 34 -7.83 -25.56 -10.58
C GLY A 34 -6.35 -25.76 -10.89
N LYS A 35 -5.45 -24.83 -10.55
CA LYS A 35 -4.01 -25.07 -10.73
C LYS A 35 -3.54 -26.28 -9.89
N TYR A 36 -4.23 -26.56 -8.76
CA TYR A 36 -3.99 -27.73 -7.90
C TYR A 36 -5.23 -28.61 -7.58
N HIS A 37 -6.48 -28.15 -7.77
CA HIS A 37 -7.69 -29.00 -7.68
C HIS A 37 -8.84 -28.48 -8.54
N THR A 38 -9.40 -29.35 -9.38
CA THR A 38 -10.51 -29.07 -10.33
C THR A 38 -11.81 -28.66 -9.63
N GLY A 39 -12.16 -27.37 -9.73
CA GLY A 39 -13.40 -26.80 -9.17
C GLY A 39 -13.79 -25.48 -9.84
N LYS A 40 -15.06 -25.08 -9.69
CA LYS A 40 -15.71 -23.95 -10.39
C LYS A 40 -14.93 -22.62 -10.28
N THR A 41 -14.90 -21.86 -11.38
CA THR A 41 -14.46 -20.46 -11.42
C THR A 41 -15.41 -19.58 -10.59
N PHE A 42 -14.97 -19.20 -9.39
CA PHE A 42 -15.56 -18.08 -8.66
C PHE A 42 -15.05 -16.77 -9.27
N GLY A 43 -15.94 -15.78 -9.43
CA GLY A 43 -15.53 -14.41 -9.72
C GLY A 43 -14.85 -13.83 -8.49
N MET A 44 -13.52 -13.81 -8.51
CA MET A 44 -12.69 -13.19 -7.48
C MET A 44 -12.53 -11.69 -7.80
N PRO A 45 -12.32 -10.82 -6.79
CA PRO A 45 -11.99 -9.42 -7.02
C PRO A 45 -10.73 -9.30 -7.89
N ASP A 46 -10.56 -8.15 -8.58
CA ASP A 46 -9.32 -7.86 -9.31
C ASP A 46 -8.12 -8.00 -8.37
N THR A 47 -7.24 -8.94 -8.66
CA THR A 47 -6.08 -9.26 -7.83
C THR A 47 -4.82 -8.57 -8.33
N LYS A 48 -4.99 -7.31 -8.73
CA LYS A 48 -3.91 -6.46 -9.22
C LYS A 48 -3.47 -5.57 -8.08
N LEU A 49 -2.23 -5.76 -7.65
CA LEU A 49 -1.61 -4.95 -6.60
C LEU A 49 -1.33 -3.55 -7.13
N ASP A 50 -1.54 -2.54 -6.28
CA ASP A 50 -1.23 -1.17 -6.67
C ASP A 50 0.27 -0.92 -6.76
N ILE A 51 1.01 -1.09 -5.66
CA ILE A 51 2.47 -0.98 -5.65
C ILE A 51 3.08 -2.07 -4.74
N VAL A 52 4.11 -2.73 -5.25
CA VAL A 52 5.01 -3.58 -4.48
C VAL A 52 6.36 -2.89 -4.37
N GLU A 53 6.85 -2.71 -3.15
CA GLU A 53 8.23 -2.32 -2.87
C GLU A 53 9.07 -3.55 -2.58
N PHE A 54 10.30 -3.54 -3.08
CA PHE A 54 11.39 -4.41 -2.65
C PHE A 54 12.48 -3.51 -2.07
N ASP A 55 12.65 -3.55 -0.76
CA ASP A 55 13.52 -2.63 -0.02
C ASP A 55 15.01 -2.98 -0.16
N GLU A 56 15.88 -2.17 0.45
CA GLU A 56 17.33 -2.41 0.45
C GLU A 56 17.74 -3.64 1.31
N GLN A 57 16.88 -4.08 2.23
CA GLN A 57 17.04 -5.26 3.07
C GLN A 57 16.50 -6.55 2.41
N GLN A 58 15.99 -6.47 1.18
CA GLN A 58 15.37 -7.56 0.42
C GLN A 58 14.02 -8.03 0.98
N ASN A 59 13.26 -7.14 1.60
CA ASN A 59 11.90 -7.41 2.04
C ASN A 59 10.89 -6.85 1.05
N PHE A 60 9.72 -7.49 0.99
CA PHE A 60 8.59 -7.01 0.20
C PHE A 60 7.65 -6.16 1.06
N HIS A 61 7.15 -5.06 0.50
CA HIS A 61 6.09 -4.26 1.12
C HIS A 61 4.97 -4.01 0.12
N LEU A 62 3.73 -4.09 0.61
CA LEU A 62 2.53 -3.84 -0.18
C LEU A 62 2.02 -2.43 0.11
N TYR A 63 1.77 -1.64 -0.94
CA TYR A 63 1.00 -0.41 -0.83
C TYR A 63 -0.31 -0.55 -1.59
N GLU A 64 -1.42 -0.33 -0.89
CA GLU A 64 -2.77 -0.32 -1.45
C GLU A 64 -3.31 1.11 -1.41
N LEU A 65 -3.75 1.64 -2.55
CA LEU A 65 -4.22 3.01 -2.66
C LEU A 65 -5.74 3.04 -2.68
N LYS A 66 -6.32 4.01 -1.97
CA LYS A 66 -7.75 4.31 -2.05
C LYS A 66 -7.96 5.81 -2.11
N LEU A 67 -8.80 6.28 -3.03
CA LEU A 67 -9.25 7.67 -2.99
C LEU A 67 -10.04 7.94 -1.71
N ILE A 68 -9.91 9.14 -1.16
CA ILE A 68 -10.53 9.54 0.10
C ILE A 68 -12.07 9.46 0.12
N ASP A 69 -12.69 9.55 -1.05
CA ASP A 69 -14.14 9.40 -1.25
C ASP A 69 -14.57 7.95 -1.50
N SER A 70 -13.62 7.00 -1.51
CA SER A 70 -13.91 5.58 -1.68
C SER A 70 -14.67 5.02 -0.49
N MET A 71 -15.80 4.35 -0.78
CA MET A 71 -16.56 3.60 0.23
C MET A 71 -15.74 2.48 0.88
N GLU A 72 -14.67 2.00 0.23
CA GLU A 72 -13.84 0.93 0.78
C GLU A 72 -13.08 1.38 2.03
N ILE A 73 -12.71 2.66 2.11
CA ILE A 73 -12.08 3.25 3.29
C ILE A 73 -13.05 3.21 4.45
N TRP A 74 -14.30 3.63 4.26
CA TRP A 74 -15.29 3.72 5.34
C TRP A 74 -15.79 2.36 5.82
N THR A 75 -15.76 1.35 4.94
CA THR A 75 -16.26 0.00 5.23
C THR A 75 -15.16 -0.96 5.70
N GLY A 76 -13.89 -0.58 5.58
CA GLY A 76 -12.76 -1.48 5.90
C GLY A 76 -12.57 -2.61 4.89
N LYS A 77 -13.22 -2.57 3.72
CA LYS A 77 -13.16 -3.64 2.71
C LYS A 77 -11.73 -3.93 2.22
N PHE A 78 -10.86 -2.91 2.25
CA PHE A 78 -9.46 -3.04 1.87
C PHE A 78 -8.69 -4.07 2.72
N PHE A 79 -9.09 -4.33 3.97
CA PHE A 79 -8.42 -5.35 4.80
C PHE A 79 -8.49 -6.73 4.16
N GLY A 80 -9.68 -7.12 3.69
CA GLY A 80 -9.86 -8.40 3.00
C GLY A 80 -9.08 -8.48 1.68
N GLN A 81 -8.92 -7.36 0.98
CA GLN A 81 -8.12 -7.29 -0.25
C GLN A 81 -6.63 -7.48 0.06
N ILE A 82 -6.09 -6.73 1.01
CA ILE A 82 -4.68 -6.81 1.42
C ILE A 82 -4.34 -8.21 1.94
N MET A 83 -5.20 -8.81 2.77
CA MET A 83 -5.01 -10.18 3.26
C MET A 83 -5.02 -11.20 2.12
N LEU A 84 -5.91 -11.04 1.13
CA LEU A 84 -5.93 -11.90 -0.05
C LEU A 84 -4.65 -11.74 -0.87
N TYR A 85 -4.18 -10.51 -1.05
CA TYR A 85 -2.95 -10.21 -1.77
C TYR A 85 -1.72 -10.85 -1.13
N ASP A 86 -1.59 -10.72 0.18
CA ASP A 86 -0.50 -11.34 0.95
C ASP A 86 -0.54 -12.86 0.86
N TYR A 87 -1.72 -13.46 0.99
CA TYR A 87 -1.91 -14.90 0.77
C TYR A 87 -1.51 -15.34 -0.64
N LEU A 88 -1.96 -14.62 -1.67
CA LEU A 88 -1.64 -14.97 -3.05
C LEU A 88 -0.15 -14.77 -3.37
N PHE A 89 0.48 -13.77 -2.79
CA PHE A 89 1.90 -13.51 -2.98
C PHE A 89 2.74 -14.62 -2.33
N SER A 90 2.46 -14.93 -1.05
CA SER A 90 3.22 -15.91 -0.26
C SER A 90 3.05 -17.36 -0.70
N THR A 91 1.92 -17.69 -1.33
CA THR A 91 1.65 -19.06 -1.81
C THR A 91 2.02 -19.29 -3.28
N GLU A 92 2.44 -18.25 -4.00
CA GLU A 92 2.84 -18.37 -5.40
C GLU A 92 4.28 -18.89 -5.51
N PRO A 93 4.56 -19.87 -6.40
CA PRO A 93 5.94 -20.30 -6.67
C PRO A 93 6.83 -19.13 -7.13
N TRP A 94 8.08 -19.09 -6.66
CA TRP A 94 8.99 -17.96 -6.93
C TRP A 94 9.26 -17.72 -8.41
N ASN A 95 9.32 -18.79 -9.21
CA ASN A 95 9.49 -18.69 -10.66
C ASN A 95 8.28 -18.04 -11.35
N GLU A 96 7.06 -18.25 -10.82
CA GLU A 96 5.85 -17.59 -11.32
C GLU A 96 5.83 -16.12 -10.90
N LEU A 97 6.19 -15.79 -9.65
CA LEU A 97 6.37 -14.40 -9.20
C LEU A 97 7.40 -13.67 -10.07
N PHE A 98 8.58 -14.28 -10.28
CA PHE A 98 9.60 -13.77 -11.20
C PHE A 98 9.03 -13.51 -12.59
N GLY A 99 8.31 -14.49 -13.17
CA GLY A 99 7.66 -14.35 -14.46
C GLY A 99 6.66 -13.19 -14.52
N ARG A 100 5.89 -12.97 -13.45
CA ARG A 100 4.94 -11.85 -13.31
C ARG A 100 5.66 -10.50 -13.25
N PHE A 101 6.72 -10.38 -12.47
CA PHE A 101 7.54 -9.17 -12.39
C PHE A 101 8.17 -8.83 -13.74
N ILE A 102 8.84 -9.79 -14.38
CA ILE A 102 9.44 -9.61 -15.70
C ILE A 102 8.39 -9.22 -16.74
N THR A 103 7.23 -9.89 -16.74
CA THR A 103 6.13 -9.56 -17.65
C THR A 103 5.66 -8.13 -17.42
N ARG A 104 5.48 -7.70 -16.17
CA ARG A 104 5.01 -6.35 -15.85
C ARG A 104 6.02 -5.29 -16.30
N ILE A 105 7.30 -5.45 -15.95
CA ILE A 105 8.40 -4.56 -16.32
C ILE A 105 8.49 -4.41 -17.85
N ASN A 106 8.38 -5.51 -18.60
CA ASN A 106 8.45 -5.49 -20.06
C ASN A 106 7.19 -4.94 -20.75
N THR A 107 6.02 -5.08 -20.11
CA THR A 107 4.76 -4.58 -20.67
C THR A 107 4.64 -3.06 -20.52
N ASP A 108 5.19 -2.51 -19.43
CA ASP A 108 5.04 -1.10 -19.08
C ASP A 108 6.28 -0.63 -18.33
N VAL A 109 7.22 -0.01 -19.04
CA VAL A 109 8.48 0.47 -18.45
C VAL A 109 8.23 1.54 -17.38
N ASN A 110 7.10 2.26 -17.43
CA ASN A 110 6.76 3.25 -16.42
C ASN A 110 6.24 2.62 -15.13
N SER A 111 5.92 1.32 -15.14
CA SER A 111 5.44 0.58 -13.97
C SER A 111 6.52 0.28 -12.93
N VAL A 112 7.79 0.55 -13.25
CA VAL A 112 8.91 0.29 -12.34
C VAL A 112 9.71 1.56 -12.04
N ARG A 113 10.19 1.67 -10.80
CA ARG A 113 11.21 2.62 -10.38
C ARG A 113 12.30 1.88 -9.59
N GLY A 114 13.53 2.32 -9.72
CA GLY A 114 14.69 1.66 -9.13
C GLY A 114 15.34 0.60 -10.02
N GLU A 115 16.42 0.01 -9.52
CA GLU A 115 17.25 -0.99 -10.21
C GLU A 115 16.57 -2.37 -10.15
N TRP A 116 15.62 -2.61 -11.06
CA TRP A 116 14.79 -3.82 -11.10
C TRP A 116 15.59 -5.13 -11.25
N GLU A 117 16.83 -5.05 -11.71
CA GLU A 117 17.77 -6.17 -11.75
C GLU A 117 18.07 -6.73 -10.35
N LYS A 118 18.00 -5.91 -9.30
CA LYS A 118 18.15 -6.37 -7.90
C LYS A 118 17.01 -7.32 -7.51
N LEU A 119 15.78 -6.89 -7.76
CA LEU A 119 14.58 -7.67 -7.49
C LEU A 119 14.57 -8.98 -8.29
N THR A 120 14.81 -8.89 -9.60
CA THR A 120 14.77 -10.07 -10.48
C THR A 120 15.94 -11.01 -10.25
N GLY A 121 17.13 -10.49 -9.89
CA GLY A 121 18.27 -11.27 -9.44
C GLY A 121 17.97 -12.03 -8.14
N HIS A 122 17.40 -11.34 -7.14
CA HIS A 122 16.99 -11.97 -5.88
C HIS A 122 16.04 -13.16 -6.13
N LEU A 123 14.99 -12.93 -6.92
CA LEU A 123 14.02 -13.97 -7.26
C LEU A 123 14.61 -15.13 -8.07
N ALA A 124 15.57 -14.87 -8.96
CA ALA A 124 16.15 -15.89 -9.83
C ALA A 124 17.25 -16.74 -9.17
N PHE A 125 18.04 -16.14 -8.27
CA PHE A 125 19.25 -16.77 -7.74
C PHE A 125 19.11 -17.24 -6.28
N ASP A 126 18.33 -16.55 -5.46
CA ASP A 126 18.26 -16.86 -4.03
C ASP A 126 17.23 -17.95 -3.72
N TYR A 127 16.20 -18.14 -4.57
CA TYR A 127 15.10 -19.10 -4.35
C TYR A 127 15.03 -20.28 -5.32
N GLY A 128 15.91 -20.34 -6.32
CA GLY A 128 15.96 -21.45 -7.27
C GLY A 128 14.72 -21.55 -8.19
N GLN A 129 14.57 -22.70 -8.87
CA GLN A 129 13.47 -22.93 -9.82
C GLN A 129 12.34 -23.75 -9.19
N GLY A 130 11.16 -23.14 -9.04
CA GLY A 130 9.90 -23.86 -8.85
C GLY A 130 9.52 -24.23 -7.42
N GLU A 131 10.27 -23.76 -6.41
CA GLU A 131 9.90 -23.92 -5.01
C GLU A 131 8.98 -22.77 -4.58
N VAL A 132 7.96 -23.10 -3.78
CA VAL A 132 7.27 -22.10 -2.95
C VAL A 132 8.22 -21.79 -1.80
N ALA A 133 8.22 -20.56 -1.31
CA ALA A 133 9.04 -20.20 -0.16
C ALA A 133 8.75 -21.13 1.03
N ASP A 134 9.79 -21.42 1.84
CA ASP A 134 9.57 -22.09 3.13
C ASP A 134 8.60 -21.24 3.95
N ASP A 135 7.63 -21.87 4.63
CA ASP A 135 6.67 -21.20 5.51
C ASP A 135 7.38 -20.36 6.61
N ASN A 136 8.66 -20.66 6.87
CA ASN A 136 9.51 -19.93 7.83
C ASN A 136 10.43 -18.88 7.20
N ASP A 137 10.41 -18.68 5.87
CA ASP A 137 11.24 -17.66 5.24
C ASP A 137 10.61 -16.27 5.43
N PRO A 138 11.26 -15.36 6.17
CA PRO A 138 10.72 -14.03 6.42
C PRO A 138 10.54 -13.17 5.17
N ARG A 139 11.13 -13.58 4.06
CA ARG A 139 11.12 -12.85 2.78
C ARG A 139 10.05 -13.40 1.82
N ALA A 140 9.32 -14.44 2.21
CA ALA A 140 8.22 -15.05 1.47
C ALA A 140 6.92 -14.22 1.47
N TYR A 141 6.80 -13.27 2.38
CA TYR A 141 5.58 -12.52 2.64
C TYR A 141 5.85 -11.03 2.62
N PHE A 142 4.78 -10.22 2.56
CA PHE A 142 4.94 -8.79 2.73
C PHE A 142 5.32 -8.52 4.20
N THR A 143 6.43 -7.84 4.44
CA THR A 143 6.84 -7.44 5.79
C THR A 143 5.96 -6.30 6.33
N SER A 144 5.43 -5.45 5.43
CA SER A 144 4.41 -4.47 5.79
C SER A 144 3.31 -4.31 4.74
N TRP A 145 2.15 -3.91 5.23
CA TRP A 145 0.97 -3.51 4.49
C TRP A 145 0.73 -2.02 4.72
N ASN A 146 0.71 -1.24 3.65
CA ASN A 146 0.63 0.21 3.69
C ASN A 146 -0.65 0.66 2.97
N LEU A 147 -1.69 1.03 3.72
CA LEU A 147 -2.86 1.66 3.13
C LEU A 147 -2.57 3.14 2.89
N VAL A 148 -2.65 3.59 1.64
CA VAL A 148 -2.43 4.98 1.27
C VAL A 148 -3.75 5.61 0.82
N VAL A 149 -4.33 6.42 1.70
CA VAL A 149 -5.54 7.18 1.39
C VAL A 149 -5.16 8.44 0.63
N CYS A 150 -5.66 8.56 -0.60
CA CYS A 150 -5.25 9.55 -1.57
C CYS A 150 -6.27 10.68 -1.74
N GLY A 151 -5.79 11.92 -1.81
CA GLY A 151 -6.58 13.11 -2.09
C GLY A 151 -7.05 13.85 -0.84
N GLY A 152 -8.01 14.74 -1.01
CA GLY A 152 -8.41 15.69 0.03
C GLY A 152 -7.45 16.87 0.19
N GLN A 153 -7.58 17.56 1.32
CA GLN A 153 -6.85 18.76 1.72
C GLN A 153 -5.79 18.47 2.80
N GLY A 154 -5.72 17.23 3.29
CA GLY A 154 -4.69 16.77 4.24
C GLY A 154 -5.11 16.75 5.70
N TYR A 155 -6.36 17.10 6.01
CA TYR A 155 -6.89 17.09 7.37
C TYR A 155 -7.91 15.97 7.61
N GLU A 156 -8.41 15.34 6.55
CA GLU A 156 -9.58 14.45 6.59
C GLU A 156 -9.34 13.13 7.31
N LEU A 157 -8.09 12.73 7.52
CA LEU A 157 -7.74 11.57 8.32
C LEU A 157 -7.25 11.94 9.72
N ALA A 158 -7.16 13.23 10.04
CA ALA A 158 -6.58 13.66 11.30
C ALA A 158 -7.40 13.22 12.52
N ALA A 159 -6.69 12.90 13.61
CA ALA A 159 -7.31 12.71 14.92
C ALA A 159 -8.14 13.94 15.28
N GLY A 160 -9.36 13.70 15.75
CA GLY A 160 -10.35 14.74 16.04
C GLY A 160 -11.31 15.06 14.91
N PHE A 161 -11.06 14.55 13.69
CA PHE A 161 -11.95 14.73 12.54
C PHE A 161 -12.63 13.44 12.12
N ASN A 162 -11.85 12.38 11.91
CA ASN A 162 -12.34 11.13 11.31
C ASN A 162 -12.16 9.93 12.25
N PRO A 163 -13.15 9.61 13.09
CA PRO A 163 -13.00 8.51 14.05
C PRO A 163 -12.99 7.11 13.38
N VAL A 164 -13.51 6.97 12.16
CA VAL A 164 -13.65 5.67 11.49
C VAL A 164 -12.28 5.14 11.08
N ILE A 165 -11.45 5.95 10.41
CA ILE A 165 -10.11 5.52 9.99
C ILE A 165 -9.23 5.16 11.19
N TRP A 166 -9.37 5.89 12.31
CA TRP A 166 -8.64 5.63 13.55
C TRP A 166 -9.09 4.34 14.24
N SER A 167 -10.32 3.87 13.99
CA SER A 167 -10.74 2.55 14.48
C SER A 167 -9.94 1.42 13.83
N PHE A 168 -9.50 1.59 12.58
CA PHE A 168 -8.70 0.58 11.87
C PHE A 168 -7.29 0.43 12.42
N LEU A 169 -6.70 1.51 12.93
CA LEU A 169 -5.42 1.45 13.65
C LEU A 169 -5.55 0.53 14.88
N ASN A 170 -6.59 0.74 15.68
CA ASN A 170 -6.89 -0.12 16.83
C ASN A 170 -7.19 -1.57 16.44
N PHE A 171 -7.87 -1.79 15.29
CA PHE A 171 -8.07 -3.14 14.76
C PHE A 171 -6.73 -3.80 14.41
N GLY A 172 -5.82 -3.05 13.81
CA GLY A 172 -4.47 -3.54 13.52
C GLY A 172 -3.75 -4.01 14.78
N GLU A 173 -3.69 -3.16 15.81
CA GLU A 173 -3.03 -3.49 17.07
C GLU A 173 -3.63 -4.69 17.81
N GLN A 174 -4.96 -4.89 17.70
CA GLN A 174 -5.67 -5.93 18.47
C GLN A 174 -5.79 -7.27 17.74
N TYR A 175 -5.85 -7.27 16.42
CA TYR A 175 -6.13 -8.47 15.62
C TYR A 175 -4.93 -8.96 14.81
N PHE A 176 -3.95 -8.10 14.53
CA PHE A 176 -2.71 -8.52 13.88
C PHE A 176 -1.66 -8.79 14.95
N THR A 177 -1.16 -10.03 14.98
CA THR A 177 -0.23 -10.52 16.01
C THR A 177 1.21 -10.41 15.51
N ALA A 178 2.21 -10.80 16.31
CA ALA A 178 3.63 -10.75 15.92
C ALA A 178 3.96 -11.54 14.63
N SER A 179 3.08 -12.44 14.19
CA SER A 179 3.23 -13.19 12.93
C SER A 179 2.54 -12.53 11.74
N THR A 180 1.94 -11.35 11.91
CA THR A 180 1.24 -10.62 10.85
C THR A 180 2.11 -9.45 10.38
N PRO A 181 2.08 -9.11 9.08
CA PRO A 181 2.79 -7.94 8.56
C PRO A 181 2.42 -6.66 9.32
N HIS A 182 3.38 -5.75 9.46
CA HIS A 182 3.10 -4.45 10.08
C HIS A 182 2.10 -3.68 9.21
N PHE A 183 1.08 -3.07 9.82
CA PHE A 183 0.04 -2.36 9.09
C PHE A 183 0.10 -0.86 9.36
N ASP A 184 0.41 -0.10 8.31
CA ASP A 184 0.50 1.36 8.33
C ASP A 184 -0.63 1.97 7.50
N ILE A 185 -1.12 3.13 7.96
CA ILE A 185 -2.06 3.96 7.21
C ILE A 185 -1.40 5.31 6.96
N TYR A 186 -1.43 5.76 5.71
CA TYR A 186 -0.91 7.06 5.29
C TYR A 186 -1.98 7.91 4.62
N HIS A 187 -1.88 9.23 4.79
CA HIS A 187 -2.60 10.21 3.99
C HIS A 187 -1.66 10.79 2.93
N PHE A 188 -1.98 10.59 1.66
CA PHE A 188 -1.25 11.15 0.53
C PHE A 188 -2.09 12.21 -0.19
N TYR A 189 -1.65 13.47 -0.17
CA TYR A 189 -2.40 14.58 -0.75
C TYR A 189 -1.46 15.59 -1.39
N LYS A 190 -2.03 16.51 -2.18
CA LYS A 190 -1.27 17.59 -2.81
C LYS A 190 -1.50 18.89 -2.05
N ASP A 191 -0.44 19.42 -1.44
CA ASP A 191 -0.37 20.77 -0.86
C ASP A 191 0.14 21.73 -1.94
N ASN A 192 -0.69 22.68 -2.36
CA ASN A 192 -0.37 23.69 -3.40
C ASN A 192 0.30 23.08 -4.65
N ASP A 193 1.63 22.92 -4.63
CA ASP A 193 2.46 22.40 -5.73
C ASP A 193 3.26 21.13 -5.38
N HIS A 194 3.17 20.62 -4.15
CA HIS A 194 3.95 19.47 -3.66
C HIS A 194 3.05 18.33 -3.17
N PHE A 195 3.52 17.11 -3.32
CA PHE A 195 2.89 15.95 -2.71
C PHE A 195 3.43 15.74 -1.29
N VAL A 196 2.52 15.39 -0.39
CA VAL A 196 2.79 15.13 1.02
C VAL A 196 2.27 13.74 1.36
N LEU A 197 3.09 12.94 2.03
CA LEU A 197 2.71 11.68 2.65
C LEU A 197 2.89 11.84 4.16
N LYS A 198 1.83 11.62 4.95
CA LYS A 198 1.90 11.60 6.42
C LYS A 198 1.33 10.30 6.96
N GLY A 199 1.99 9.70 7.94
CA GLY A 199 1.43 8.58 8.69
C GLY A 199 0.21 9.02 9.48
N LEU A 200 -0.79 8.14 9.61
CA LEU A 200 -2.04 8.44 10.31
C LEU A 200 -1.78 8.91 11.74
N GLU A 201 -0.87 8.25 12.46
CA GLU A 201 -0.47 8.58 13.83
C GLU A 201 0.09 10.01 13.98
N GLU A 202 0.67 10.56 12.90
CA GLU A 202 1.22 11.90 12.87
C GLU A 202 0.17 12.96 12.50
N THR A 203 -1.04 12.55 12.09
CA THR A 203 -2.10 13.46 11.63
C THR A 203 -3.05 13.81 12.77
N SER A 204 -3.01 15.06 13.23
CA SER A 204 -3.85 15.50 14.36
C SER A 204 -4.30 16.94 14.23
N LEU A 205 -5.60 17.16 14.48
CA LEU A 205 -6.15 18.50 14.60
C LEU A 205 -5.63 19.22 15.86
N TYR A 206 -5.32 18.48 16.92
CA TYR A 206 -4.97 19.04 18.22
C TYR A 206 -3.48 19.36 18.38
N GLN A 207 -2.61 18.71 17.60
CA GLN A 207 -1.17 18.93 17.65
C GLN A 207 -0.75 19.98 16.63
N THR A 208 0.10 20.94 17.03
CA THR A 208 0.58 22.02 16.16
C THR A 208 1.19 21.48 14.86
N ASN A 209 2.03 20.44 14.96
CA ASN A 209 2.70 19.81 13.81
C ASN A 209 1.91 18.63 13.21
N GLY A 210 0.68 18.41 13.69
CA GLY A 210 -0.17 17.31 13.24
C GLY A 210 -0.61 17.46 11.79
N LEU A 211 -0.74 18.69 11.28
CA LEU A 211 -1.06 19.00 9.89
C LEU A 211 0.04 19.84 9.26
N THR A 212 0.17 19.80 7.93
CA THR A 212 0.92 20.84 7.22
C THR A 212 0.24 22.19 7.38
N GLU A 213 0.98 23.28 7.17
CA GLU A 213 0.42 24.64 7.23
C GLU A 213 -0.76 24.79 6.28
N TYR A 214 -0.64 24.28 5.05
CA TYR A 214 -1.72 24.25 4.07
C TYR A 214 -2.97 23.53 4.59
N ALA A 215 -2.82 22.29 5.06
CA ALA A 215 -3.94 21.48 5.53
C ALA A 215 -4.65 22.17 6.71
N ARG A 216 -3.87 22.81 7.61
CA ARG A 216 -4.40 23.61 8.71
C ARG A 216 -5.21 24.80 8.22
N GLN A 217 -4.71 25.54 7.23
CA GLN A 217 -5.40 26.68 6.66
C GLN A 217 -6.70 26.27 5.98
N GLN A 218 -6.70 25.16 5.22
CA GLN A 218 -7.93 24.62 4.61
C GLN A 218 -8.93 24.18 5.68
N PHE A 219 -8.48 23.47 6.71
CA PHE A 219 -9.35 23.07 7.82
C PHE A 219 -10.03 24.29 8.49
N ASN A 220 -9.25 25.31 8.86
CA ASN A 220 -9.79 26.51 9.51
C ASN A 220 -10.73 27.31 8.61
N LYS A 221 -10.56 27.22 7.28
CA LYS A 221 -11.45 27.84 6.31
C LYS A 221 -12.77 27.07 6.18
N ASP A 222 -12.70 25.74 6.16
CA ASP A 222 -13.87 24.87 6.00
C ASP A 222 -14.66 24.76 7.32
N PHE A 223 -13.99 24.85 8.47
CA PHE A 223 -14.56 24.72 9.82
C PHE A 223 -14.10 25.85 10.78
N PRO A 224 -14.45 27.12 10.50
CA PRO A 224 -13.94 28.28 11.24
C PRO A 224 -14.36 28.34 12.72
N GLU A 225 -15.41 27.61 13.09
CA GLU A 225 -15.93 27.57 14.46
C GLU A 225 -15.46 26.35 15.26
N PHE A 226 -14.70 25.42 14.66
CA PHE A 226 -14.37 24.13 15.28
C PHE A 226 -13.62 24.24 16.63
N PHE A 227 -12.73 25.22 16.76
CA PHE A 227 -11.96 25.46 17.98
C PHE A 227 -12.46 26.64 18.82
N LYS A 228 -13.58 27.26 18.43
CA LYS A 228 -14.20 28.29 19.25
C LYS A 228 -15.05 27.56 20.29
N GLU A 229 -14.47 27.36 21.46
CA GLU A 229 -15.21 26.93 22.64
C GLU A 229 -16.37 27.93 22.88
N GLU A 230 -17.58 27.42 23.11
CA GLU A 230 -18.71 28.18 23.67
C GLU A 230 -18.47 28.55 25.14
#